data_AF-A0A662BD00-F1
#
_entry.id   AF-A0A662BD00-F1
#
_cell.length_a   1.000
_cell.length_b   1.000
_cell.length_c   1.000
_cell.angle_alpha   90.00
_cell.angle_beta   90.00
_cell.angle_gamma   90.00
#
_symmetry.space_group_name_H-M   'P 1'
#
loop_
_entity.id
_entity.type
_entity.pdbx_description
1 polymer ?
#
loop_
_entity_poly.entity_id
_entity_poly.type
_entity_poly.pdbx_seq_one_letter_code
_entity_poly.pdbx_strand_id
1 'polypeptide(L)'
;MKKLTLLVFLVAICSWAAFAGGYQVRLQGQKQTGMGLIGSPFALGASSIFYNPGGLSMMDTKFSFSVGASAILSNMTFQKDATNYQAVTDNP
;
A
#
# COMPACT_ATOMS: atom_id res chain seq x y z
N MET A 1 20.81 -2.51 -29.26
CA MET A 1 21.74 -2.75 -28.13
C MET A 1 21.60 -1.69 -27.04
N LYS A 2 22.03 -0.43 -27.25
CA LYS A 2 22.02 0.62 -26.20
C LYS A 2 20.67 0.83 -25.49
N LYS A 3 19.55 0.84 -26.24
CA LYS A 3 18.19 0.99 -25.68
C LYS A 3 17.77 -0.19 -24.78
N LEU A 4 18.15 -1.41 -25.15
CA LEU A 4 17.88 -2.61 -24.37
C LEU A 4 18.73 -2.63 -23.11
N THR A 5 20.02 -2.31 -23.22
CA THR A 5 20.91 -2.18 -22.07
C THR A 5 20.41 -1.13 -21.07
N LEU A 6 19.90 0.00 -21.56
CA LEU A 6 19.35 1.07 -20.73
C LEU A 6 18.02 0.66 -20.05
N LEU A 7 17.16 -0.08 -20.75
CA LEU A 7 15.92 -0.62 -20.19
C LEU A 7 16.21 -1.67 -19.09
N VAL A 8 17.18 -2.55 -19.31
CA VAL A 8 17.61 -3.53 -18.30
C VAL A 8 18.18 -2.84 -17.06
N PHE A 9 18.99 -1.79 -17.24
CA PHE A 9 19.49 -0.98 -16.13
C PHE A 9 18.36 -0.27 -15.36
N LEU A 10 17.38 0.28 -16.06
CA LEU A 10 16.23 0.95 -15.44
C LEU A 10 15.40 -0.03 -14.60
N VAL A 11 15.14 -1.22 -15.12
CA VAL A 11 14.41 -2.27 -14.39
C VAL A 11 15.19 -2.70 -13.15
N ALA A 12 16.52 -2.90 -13.26
CA ALA A 12 17.36 -3.29 -12.12
C ALA A 12 17.35 -2.24 -10.99
N ILE A 13 17.39 -0.94 -11.33
CA ILE A 13 17.33 0.15 -10.35
C ILE A 13 15.95 0.20 -9.67
N CYS A 14 14.87 0.05 -10.44
CA CYS A 14 13.51 0.03 -9.88
C CYS A 14 13.29 -1.15 -8.92
N SER A 15 13.88 -2.32 -9.20
CA SER A 15 13.80 -3.49 -8.32
C SER A 15 14.49 -3.28 -6.97
N TRP A 16 15.55 -2.48 -6.90
CA TRP A 16 16.23 -2.16 -5.64
C TRP A 16 15.34 -1.37 -4.68
N ALA A 17 14.39 -0.58 -5.20
CA ALA A 17 13.47 0.22 -4.40
C ALA A 17 12.23 -0.55 -3.90
N ALA A 18 12.13 -1.85 -4.17
CA ALA A 18 11.02 -2.68 -3.72
C ALA A 18 11.17 -3.02 -2.23
N PHE A 19 10.94 -2.03 -1.36
CA PHE A 19 10.80 -2.27 0.07
C PHE A 19 9.40 -2.84 0.35
N ALA A 20 9.34 -3.98 1.03
CA ALA A 20 8.09 -4.44 1.61
C ALA A 20 7.61 -3.39 2.62
N GLY A 21 6.30 -3.13 2.67
CA GLY A 21 5.68 -2.12 3.55
C GLY A 21 5.85 -2.37 5.05
N GLY A 22 6.60 -3.41 5.45
CA GLY A 22 6.89 -3.75 6.83
C GLY A 22 5.62 -3.93 7.65
N TYR A 23 5.61 -3.33 8.83
CA TYR A 23 4.47 -3.31 9.76
C TYR A 23 3.46 -2.19 9.46
N GLN A 24 3.61 -1.44 8.37
CA GLN A 24 2.76 -0.27 8.11
C GLN A 24 1.35 -0.69 7.68
N VAL A 25 0.35 -0.17 8.41
CA VAL A 25 -1.07 -0.33 8.09
C VAL A 25 -1.59 0.93 7.39
N ARG A 26 -2.07 0.78 6.16
CA ARG A 26 -2.65 1.87 5.35
C ARG A 26 -4.15 1.67 5.11
N LEU A 27 -4.96 2.14 6.06
CA LEU A 27 -6.42 1.98 6.10
C LEU A 27 -7.17 3.32 6.31
N GLN A 28 -6.51 4.45 6.04
CA GLN A 28 -7.03 5.81 6.27
C GLN A 28 -8.14 6.21 5.27
N GLY A 29 -8.45 5.38 4.27
CA GLY A 29 -9.58 5.59 3.37
C GLY A 29 -10.02 4.32 2.67
N GLN A 30 -11.28 3.92 2.83
CA GLN A 30 -11.81 2.68 2.26
C GLN A 30 -11.70 2.63 0.73
N LYS A 31 -11.94 3.75 0.05
CA LYS A 31 -11.79 3.84 -1.41
C LYS A 31 -10.33 3.62 -1.84
N GLN A 32 -9.38 4.18 -1.08
CA GLN A 32 -7.96 4.01 -1.36
C GLN A 32 -7.52 2.56 -1.08
N THR A 33 -7.96 1.97 0.02
CA THR A 33 -7.70 0.57 0.36
C THR A 33 -8.29 -0.38 -0.68
N GLY A 34 -9.53 -0.16 -1.13
CA GLY A 34 -10.18 -0.97 -2.16
C GLY A 34 -9.48 -0.91 -3.52
N MET A 35 -8.78 0.18 -3.82
CA MET A 35 -7.96 0.32 -5.04
C MET A 35 -6.55 -0.28 -4.91
N GLY A 36 -6.22 -0.97 -3.81
CA GLY A 36 -4.85 -1.43 -3.58
C GLY A 36 -3.86 -0.28 -3.39
N LEU A 37 -4.34 0.86 -2.89
CA LEU A 37 -3.54 2.06 -2.56
C LEU A 37 -2.94 2.77 -3.78
N ILE A 38 -3.43 2.51 -4.99
CA ILE A 38 -3.00 3.19 -6.23
C ILE A 38 -3.74 4.50 -6.49
N GLY A 39 -4.70 4.89 -5.64
CA GLY A 39 -5.57 6.05 -5.92
C GLY A 39 -5.00 7.41 -5.53
N SER A 40 -3.67 7.51 -5.34
CA SER A 40 -2.96 8.79 -5.18
C SER A 40 -3.27 9.86 -6.24
N PRO A 41 -3.45 9.54 -7.54
CA PRO A 41 -3.76 10.56 -8.54
C PRO A 41 -5.24 11.00 -8.54
N PHE A 42 -6.10 10.38 -7.73
CA PHE A 42 -7.54 10.68 -7.71
C PHE A 42 -7.93 11.51 -6.47
N ALA A 43 -8.86 12.45 -6.67
CA ALA A 43 -9.50 13.20 -5.60
C ALA A 43 -10.72 12.41 -5.06
N LEU A 44 -10.47 11.46 -4.16
CA LEU A 44 -11.45 10.49 -3.65
C LEU A 44 -12.23 10.97 -2.42
N GLY A 45 -12.28 12.28 -2.16
CA GLY A 45 -12.96 12.86 -1.00
C GLY A 45 -12.04 13.08 0.21
N ALA A 46 -12.62 13.20 1.40
CA ALA A 46 -11.91 13.59 2.63
C ALA A 46 -10.60 12.82 2.91
N SER A 47 -10.56 11.50 2.66
CA SER A 47 -9.36 10.69 2.90
C SER A 47 -8.18 11.05 1.98
N SER A 48 -8.41 11.76 0.87
CA SER A 48 -7.32 12.24 -0.01
C SER A 48 -6.35 13.16 0.72
N ILE A 49 -6.74 13.81 1.82
CA ILE A 49 -5.80 14.59 2.65
C ILE A 49 -4.60 13.77 3.14
N PHE A 50 -4.78 12.47 3.39
CA PHE A 50 -3.71 11.59 3.88
C PHE A 50 -2.80 11.11 2.75
N TYR A 51 -3.35 10.87 1.56
CA TYR A 51 -2.62 10.24 0.44
C TYR A 51 -2.10 11.24 -0.60
N ASN A 52 -2.81 12.34 -0.82
CA ASN A 52 -2.47 13.42 -1.75
C ASN A 52 -3.20 14.73 -1.35
N PRO A 53 -2.63 15.54 -0.43
CA PRO A 53 -3.21 16.82 -0.04
C PRO A 53 -3.46 17.77 -1.22
N GLY A 54 -2.64 17.70 -2.27
CA GLY A 54 -2.81 18.49 -3.49
C GLY A 54 -4.10 18.16 -4.24
N GLY A 55 -4.58 16.91 -4.14
CA GLY A 55 -5.86 16.50 -4.74
C GLY A 55 -7.08 17.16 -4.10
N LEU A 56 -6.95 17.77 -2.91
CA LEU A 56 -8.04 18.49 -2.25
C LEU A 56 -8.45 19.74 -3.03
N SER A 57 -7.52 20.41 -3.71
CA SER A 57 -7.83 21.59 -4.53
C SER A 57 -8.62 21.25 -5.80
N MET A 58 -8.60 19.97 -6.20
CA MET A 58 -9.32 19.45 -7.36
C MET A 58 -10.69 18.87 -6.99
N MET A 59 -11.12 18.98 -5.72
CA MET A 59 -12.43 18.53 -5.29
C MET A 59 -13.50 19.59 -5.60
N ASP A 60 -14.63 19.14 -6.15
CA ASP A 60 -15.78 20.04 -6.44
C ASP A 60 -16.49 20.53 -5.18
N THR A 61 -16.25 19.90 -4.03
CA THR A 61 -16.95 20.16 -2.78
C THR A 61 -16.07 20.96 -1.81
N LYS A 62 -16.64 21.99 -1.19
CA LYS A 62 -15.96 22.78 -0.14
C LYS A 62 -15.78 22.03 1.17
N PHE A 63 -16.66 21.07 1.45
CA PHE A 63 -16.63 20.25 2.66
C PHE A 63 -16.84 18.79 2.29
N SER A 64 -16.04 17.91 2.89
CA SER A 64 -16.14 16.46 2.70
C SER A 64 -15.84 15.78 4.04
N PHE A 65 -16.73 14.87 4.44
CA PHE A 65 -16.58 14.10 5.67
C PHE A 65 -16.67 12.61 5.33
N SER A 66 -15.86 11.79 6.00
CA SER A 66 -15.87 10.34 5.84
C SER A 66 -15.55 9.69 7.18
N VAL A 67 -16.33 8.67 7.53
CA VAL A 67 -16.10 7.82 8.70
C VAL A 67 -16.20 6.36 8.25
N GLY A 68 -15.38 5.51 8.84
CA GLY A 68 -15.36 4.09 8.52
C GLY A 68 -14.39 3.35 9.43
N ALA A 69 -14.46 2.04 9.40
CA ALA A 69 -13.58 1.15 10.13
C ALA A 69 -13.09 0.04 9.20
N SER A 70 -11.94 -0.55 9.52
CA SER A 70 -11.38 -1.70 8.83
C SER A 70 -10.90 -2.72 9.84
N ALA A 71 -11.22 -4.00 9.61
CA ALA A 71 -10.63 -5.11 10.33
C ALA A 71 -9.44 -5.66 9.54
N ILE A 72 -8.41 -6.11 10.25
CA ILE A 72 -7.25 -6.81 9.69
C ILE A 72 -7.31 -8.23 10.19
N LEU A 73 -7.28 -9.19 9.27
CA LEU A 73 -7.20 -10.61 9.58
C LEU A 73 -5.89 -11.11 8.96
N SER A 74 -4.95 -11.57 9.79
CA SER A 74 -3.64 -12.06 9.36
C SER A 74 -3.45 -13.49 9.83
N ASN A 75 -2.90 -14.35 8.96
CA ASN A 75 -2.51 -15.71 9.32
C ASN A 75 -1.08 -15.94 8.85
N MET A 76 -0.19 -16.18 9.81
CA MET A 76 1.25 -16.32 9.57
C MET A 76 1.71 -17.67 10.14
N THR A 77 2.41 -18.45 9.33
CA THR A 77 3.00 -19.72 9.75
C THR A 77 4.49 -19.72 9.40
N PHE A 78 5.31 -20.03 10.40
CA PHE A 78 6.75 -20.23 10.25
C PHE A 78 7.10 -21.70 10.51
N GLN A 79 7.87 -22.30 9.60
CA GLN A 79 8.45 -23.64 9.76
C GLN A 79 9.97 -23.52 9.74
N LYS A 80 10.65 -24.03 10.76
CA LYS A 80 12.11 -24.07 10.79
C LYS A 80 12.61 -25.29 10.02
N ASP A 81 13.51 -25.03 9.07
CA ASP A 81 14.07 -26.04 8.18
C ASP A 81 14.75 -27.20 8.94
N ALA A 82 14.63 -28.41 8.40
CA ALA A 82 15.13 -29.66 8.97
C ALA A 82 14.70 -29.95 10.44
N THR A 83 13.62 -29.32 10.93
CA THR A 83 13.06 -29.57 12.26
C THR A 83 11.54 -29.69 12.22
N ASN A 84 10.95 -30.25 13.27
CA ASN A 84 9.49 -30.23 13.49
C ASN A 84 9.01 -28.95 14.20
N TYR A 85 9.84 -27.91 14.29
CA TYR A 85 9.47 -26.67 14.96
C TYR A 85 8.62 -25.79 14.04
N GLN A 86 7.43 -25.44 14.53
CA GLN A 86 6.47 -24.55 13.88
C GLN A 86 6.07 -23.43 14.84
N ALA A 87 5.90 -22.21 14.31
CA ALA A 87 5.27 -21.10 15.02
C ALA A 87 4.11 -20.57 14.18
N VAL A 88 2.96 -20.36 14.81
CA VAL A 88 1.74 -19.87 14.16
C VAL A 88 1.29 -18.61 14.87
N THR A 89 0.79 -17.62 14.12
CA THR A 89 0.25 -16.37 14.65
C THR A 89 -1.01 -15.98 13.88
N ASP A 90 -2.08 -15.74 14.63
CA ASP A 90 -3.45 -15.71 14.12
C ASP A 90 -4.03 -14.29 14.05
N ASN A 91 -3.22 -13.28 14.40
CA ASN A 91 -3.55 -11.87 14.47
C ASN A 91 -2.27 -11.07 14.80
N PRO A 92 -2.05 -9.84 14.30
CA PRO A 92 -1.15 -8.89 14.97
C PRO A 92 -1.49 -8.61 16.44
#